data_AF-A0A2R8Y5Z4-F1
#
_entry.id   AF-A0A2R8Y5Z4-F1
#
_cell.length_a   1.000
_cell.length_b   1.000
_cell.length_c   1.000
_cell.angle_alpha   90.00
_cell.angle_beta   90.00
_cell.angle_gamma   90.00
#
_symmetry.space_group_name_H-M   'P 1'
#
loop_
_entity.id
_entity.type
_entity.pdbx_description
1 polymer ?
#
loop_
_entity_poly.entity_id
_entity_poly.type
_entity_poly.pdbx_seq_one_letter_code
_entity_poly.pdbx_strand_id
1 'polypeptide(L)'
;MKKLGQAMEEDLIVGLQGMDLNLEAEALAGTGLVLDEQLNEFHCLWDDSFPEGPERLHAIKEQLIQEGLLDRCVSFQARFAEKEELMLVHR
;
A
#
# COMPACT_ATOMS: atom_id res chain seq x y z
N MET A 1 41.30 -34.23 1.84
CA MET A 1 39.87 -33.84 1.94
C MET A 1 39.33 -34.43 3.24
N LYS A 2 39.00 -33.58 4.23
CA LYS A 2 38.49 -34.03 5.54
C LYS A 2 37.04 -34.50 5.33
N LYS A 3 36.74 -35.76 5.67
CA LYS A 3 35.37 -36.28 5.68
C LYS A 3 34.57 -35.45 6.67
N LEU A 4 33.48 -34.82 6.22
CA LEU A 4 32.48 -34.28 7.14
C LEU A 4 32.01 -35.43 8.05
N GLY A 5 31.81 -35.16 9.33
CA GLY A 5 31.26 -36.16 10.25
C GLY A 5 29.86 -36.55 9.78
N GLN A 6 29.58 -37.85 9.75
CA GLN A 6 28.30 -38.43 9.28
C GLN A 6 27.07 -37.75 9.88
N ALA A 7 27.12 -37.40 11.17
CA ALA A 7 26.07 -36.68 11.87
C ALA A 7 25.84 -35.24 11.34
N MET A 8 26.91 -34.55 10.94
CA MET A 8 26.84 -33.19 10.39
C MET A 8 26.23 -33.20 8.98
N GLU A 9 26.44 -34.29 8.25
CA GLU A 9 25.88 -34.52 6.91
C GLU A 9 24.39 -34.85 7.01
N GLU A 10 24.00 -35.70 7.96
CA GLU A 10 22.61 -36.01 8.28
C GLU A 10 21.83 -34.77 8.74
N ASP A 11 22.41 -33.95 9.62
CA ASP A 11 21.79 -32.68 10.05
C ASP A 11 21.58 -31.72 8.87
N LEU A 12 22.53 -31.64 7.93
CA LEU A 12 22.39 -30.82 6.73
C LEU A 12 21.29 -31.34 5.81
N ILE A 13 21.18 -32.65 5.64
CA ILE A 13 20.15 -33.30 4.80
C ILE A 13 18.76 -33.07 5.40
N VAL A 14 18.60 -33.23 6.72
CA VAL A 14 17.34 -32.97 7.42
C VAL A 14 16.95 -31.50 7.32
N GLY A 15 17.91 -30.58 7.46
CA GLY A 15 17.69 -29.15 7.27
C GLY A 15 17.21 -28.80 5.86
N LEU A 16 17.81 -29.41 4.84
CA LEU A 16 17.44 -29.21 3.43
C LEU A 16 16.07 -29.84 3.08
N GLN A 17 15.72 -30.97 3.69
CA GLN A 17 14.42 -31.63 3.47
C GLN A 17 13.23 -30.84 4.04
N GLY A 18 13.45 -30.01 5.05
CA GLY A 18 12.43 -29.13 5.63
C GLY A 18 12.23 -27.81 4.86
N MET A 19 13.04 -27.53 3.85
CA MET A 19 12.94 -26.30 3.05
C MET A 19 12.00 -26.53 1.87
N ASP A 20 10.80 -26.00 1.95
CA ASP A 20 9.92 -25.91 0.79
C ASP A 20 10.34 -24.73 -0.09
N LEU A 21 11.09 -25.06 -1.15
CA LEU A 21 11.60 -24.12 -2.16
C LEU A 21 10.49 -23.58 -3.08
N ASN A 22 9.28 -24.10 -2.96
CA ASN A 22 8.09 -23.66 -3.68
C ASN A 22 7.12 -22.88 -2.78
N LEU A 23 7.55 -22.40 -1.61
CA LEU A 23 6.89 -21.25 -0.97
C LEU A 23 7.08 -20.02 -1.87
N GLU A 24 6.33 -19.98 -2.96
CA GLU A 24 5.85 -18.72 -3.49
C GLU A 24 5.02 -18.13 -2.36
N ALA A 25 5.61 -17.22 -1.57
CA ALA A 25 4.82 -16.36 -0.71
C ALA A 25 3.73 -15.79 -1.61
N GLU A 26 2.46 -16.13 -1.37
CA GLU A 26 1.34 -15.66 -2.17
C GLU A 26 1.55 -14.18 -2.41
N ALA A 27 1.83 -13.82 -3.67
CA ALA A 27 2.16 -12.45 -4.01
C ALA A 27 0.97 -11.62 -3.53
N LEU A 28 1.20 -10.71 -2.58
CA LEU A 28 0.16 -9.84 -2.07
C LEU A 28 -0.39 -9.04 -3.26
N ALA A 29 -1.55 -9.47 -3.73
CA ALA A 29 -2.20 -8.95 -4.92
C ALA A 29 -3.40 -8.10 -4.49
N GLY A 30 -3.51 -6.91 -5.06
CA GLY A 30 -4.59 -5.99 -4.78
C GLY A 30 -4.16 -4.54 -5.02
N THR A 31 -5.14 -3.67 -5.25
CA THR A 31 -4.90 -2.24 -5.40
C THR A 31 -5.44 -1.54 -4.17
N GLY A 32 -4.57 -0.88 -3.42
CA GLY A 32 -4.97 -0.02 -2.32
C GLY A 32 -5.55 1.30 -2.82
N LEU A 33 -6.62 1.77 -2.18
CA LEU A 33 -7.25 3.05 -2.47
C LEU A 33 -7.48 3.83 -1.17
N VAL A 34 -7.00 5.08 -1.14
CA VAL A 34 -7.27 6.03 -0.05
C VAL A 34 -8.14 7.14 -0.62
N LEU A 35 -9.31 7.34 -0.02
CA LEU A 35 -10.17 8.49 -0.27
C LEU A 35 -10.48 9.11 1.09
N ASP A 36 -10.07 10.35 1.30
CA ASP A 36 -10.33 11.09 2.54
C ASP A 36 -11.38 12.16 2.28
N GLU A 37 -12.54 12.04 2.93
CA GLU A 37 -13.65 12.97 2.77
C GLU A 37 -13.35 14.35 3.37
N GLN A 38 -12.40 14.45 4.32
CA GLN A 38 -11.96 15.74 4.89
C GLN A 38 -11.30 16.63 3.83
N LEU A 39 -10.74 16.05 2.77
CA LEU A 39 -10.16 16.82 1.66
C LEU A 39 -11.22 17.63 0.89
N ASN A 40 -12.50 17.26 1.01
CA ASN A 40 -13.61 18.00 0.40
C ASN A 40 -14.01 19.25 1.21
N GLU A 41 -13.46 19.45 2.41
CA GLU A 41 -13.77 20.63 3.23
C GLU A 41 -13.02 21.88 2.74
N PHE A 42 -11.87 21.68 2.08
CA PHE A 42 -11.06 22.77 1.57
C PHE A 42 -11.62 23.30 0.23
N HIS A 43 -11.81 24.61 0.16
CA HIS A 43 -12.11 25.33 -1.06
C HIS A 43 -11.64 26.79 -0.94
N CYS A 44 -11.49 27.46 -2.08
CA CYS A 44 -11.17 28.88 -2.12
C CYS A 44 -12.34 29.72 -1.57
N LEU A 45 -12.10 30.54 -0.54
CA LEU A 45 -13.16 31.31 0.13
C LEU A 45 -13.54 32.62 -0.58
N TRP A 46 -12.79 33.01 -1.60
CA TRP A 46 -12.89 34.33 -2.24
C TRP A 46 -12.99 34.25 -3.77
N ASP A 47 -12.98 33.06 -4.35
CA ASP A 47 -13.16 32.83 -5.77
C ASP A 47 -13.92 31.53 -5.99
N ASP A 48 -15.22 31.66 -6.25
CA ASP A 48 -16.11 30.53 -6.53
C ASP A 48 -15.78 29.80 -7.84
N SER A 49 -14.98 30.41 -8.72
CA SER A 49 -14.52 29.82 -9.98
C SER A 49 -13.10 29.26 -9.90
N PHE A 50 -12.52 29.17 -8.69
CA PHE A 50 -11.17 28.66 -8.51
C PHE A 50 -11.09 27.18 -8.96
N PRO A 51 -10.08 26.80 -9.76
CA PRO A 51 -10.04 25.46 -10.35
C PRO A 51 -9.73 24.35 -9.33
N GLU A 52 -9.18 24.67 -8.16
CA GLU A 52 -8.93 23.71 -7.09
C GLU A 52 -10.10 23.73 -6.10
N GLY A 53 -10.96 22.72 -6.18
CA GLY A 53 -12.14 22.61 -5.33
C GLY A 53 -12.57 21.16 -5.11
N PRO A 54 -13.50 20.94 -4.18
CA PRO A 54 -13.99 19.61 -3.78
C PRO A 54 -14.52 18.78 -4.94
N GLU A 55 -15.07 19.42 -5.98
CA GLU A 55 -15.65 18.79 -7.16
C GLU A 55 -14.64 17.88 -7.87
N ARG A 56 -13.35 18.21 -7.80
CA ARG A 56 -12.28 17.40 -8.39
C ARG A 56 -12.24 16.00 -7.80
N LEU A 57 -12.35 15.87 -6.48
CA LEU A 57 -12.32 14.58 -5.79
C LEU A 57 -13.65 13.84 -5.93
N HIS A 58 -14.78 14.55 -5.88
CA HIS A 58 -16.10 13.97 -6.10
C HIS A 58 -16.21 13.33 -7.49
N ALA A 59 -15.79 14.05 -8.55
CA ALA A 59 -15.84 13.54 -9.91
C ALA A 59 -15.01 12.25 -10.09
N ILE A 60 -13.82 12.18 -9.46
CA ILE A 60 -12.99 10.97 -9.48
C ILE A 60 -13.70 9.82 -8.76
N LYS A 61 -14.23 10.06 -7.55
CA LYS A 61 -14.95 9.03 -6.76
C LYS A 61 -16.18 8.51 -7.51
N GLU A 62 -16.99 9.40 -8.09
CA GLU A 62 -18.17 9.03 -8.87
C GLU A 62 -17.80 8.19 -10.10
N GLN A 63 -16.77 8.59 -10.85
CA GLN A 63 -16.30 7.83 -12.00
C GLN A 63 -15.83 6.43 -11.59
N LEU A 64 -15.07 6.30 -10.48
CA LEU A 64 -14.62 4.99 -9.97
C LEU A 64 -15.79 4.08 -9.58
N ILE A 65 -16.89 4.64 -9.06
CA ILE A 65 -18.11 3.90 -8.73
C ILE A 65 -18.82 3.46 -10.01
N GLN A 66 -19.01 4.38 -10.97
CA GLN A 66 -19.71 4.09 -12.23
C GLN A 66 -19.03 2.98 -13.04
N GLU A 67 -17.71 2.94 -13.03
CA GLU A 67 -16.90 1.91 -13.70
C GLU A 67 -16.75 0.61 -12.87
N GLY A 68 -17.33 0.54 -11.66
CA GLY A 68 -17.19 -0.60 -10.76
C GLY A 68 -15.76 -0.87 -10.30
N LEU A 69 -14.89 0.15 -10.34
CA LEU A 69 -13.49 0.05 -9.94
C LEU A 69 -13.31 0.15 -8.44
N LEU A 70 -14.17 0.91 -7.77
CA LEU A 70 -14.08 1.14 -6.34
C LEU A 70 -14.19 -0.16 -5.53
N ASP A 71 -15.12 -1.05 -5.92
CA ASP A 71 -15.36 -2.34 -5.25
C ASP A 71 -14.23 -3.37 -5.46
N ARG A 72 -13.32 -3.12 -6.41
CA ARG A 72 -12.17 -3.98 -6.71
C ARG A 72 -10.94 -3.62 -5.88
N CYS A 73 -10.96 -2.46 -5.22
CA CYS A 73 -9.83 -1.94 -4.46
C CYS A 73 -9.97 -2.26 -2.96
N VAL A 74 -8.83 -2.35 -2.28
CA VAL A 74 -8.77 -2.41 -0.81
C VAL A 74 -8.76 -0.97 -0.29
N SER A 75 -9.79 -0.60 0.47
CA SER A 75 -9.88 0.74 1.05
C SER A 75 -8.96 0.88 2.27
N PHE A 76 -8.21 1.99 2.32
CA PHE A 76 -7.35 2.36 3.44
C PHE A 76 -7.80 3.70 4.02
N GLN A 77 -7.66 3.82 5.34
CA GLN A 77 -7.88 5.07 6.05
C GLN A 77 -6.70 6.01 5.83
N ALA A 78 -6.99 7.28 5.57
CA ALA A 78 -5.97 8.31 5.54
C ALA A 78 -5.43 8.58 6.94
N ARG A 79 -4.22 9.14 6.99
CA ARG A 79 -3.60 9.64 8.22
C ARG A 79 -2.93 10.97 7.94
N PHE A 80 -2.82 11.81 8.97
CA PHE A 80 -2.00 13.00 8.88
C PHE A 80 -0.52 12.63 8.75
N ALA A 81 0.21 13.46 8.01
CA ALA A 81 1.67 13.44 8.03
C ALA A 81 2.15 14.02 9.37
N GLU A 82 3.10 13.34 10.00
CA GLU A 82 3.75 13.82 11.22
C GLU A 82 4.67 15.00 10.90
N LYS A 83 4.95 15.84 11.90
CA LYS A 83 5.84 16.98 11.73
C LYS A 83 7.21 16.53 11.25
N GLU A 84 7.74 15.47 11.84
CA GLU A 84 9.03 14.87 11.51
C GLU A 84 9.07 14.38 10.05
N GLU A 85 7.97 13.84 9.52
CA GLU A 85 7.84 13.42 8.12
C GLU A 85 7.84 14.62 7.17
N LEU A 86 7.11 15.70 7.52
CA LEU A 86 7.11 16.94 6.73
C LEU A 86 8.50 17.59 6.68
N MET A 87 9.25 17.51 7.79
CA MET A 87 10.60 18.06 7.92
C MET A 87 11.67 17.29 7.13
N LEU A 88 11.33 16.15 6.51
CA LEU A 88 12.22 15.47 5.55
C LEU A 88 12.48 16.33 4.29
N VAL A 89 11.56 17.24 3.96
CA VAL A 89 11.64 18.11 2.77
C VAL A 89 11.50 19.59 3.10
N HIS A 90 10.72 19.93 4.13
CA HIS A 90 10.45 21.30 4.54
C HIS A 90 11.26 21.71 5.78
N ARG A 91 11.41 23.02 6.01
CA ARG A 91 12.08 23.60 7.18
C ARG A 91 11.07 24.16 8.17
#